data_AF-A0A2P6MUV8-F1
#
_entry.id   AF-A0A2P6MUV8-F1
#
_cell.length_a   1.000
_cell.length_b   1.000
_cell.length_c   1.000
_cell.angle_alpha   90.00
_cell.angle_beta   90.00
_cell.angle_gamma   90.00
#
_symmetry.space_group_name_H-M   'P 1'
#
loop_
_entity.id
_entity.type
_entity.pdbx_description
1 polymer ?
#
loop_
_entity_poly.entity_id
_entity_poly.type
_entity_poly.pdbx_seq_one_letter_code
_entity_poly.pdbx_strand_id
1 'polypeptide(L)'
;MDTADIVASQPPTMKPKIKMRFPPVKHTILTEQIYRNQTWLELRKSILSILHNPTDNQFSSMDLNRMVYTICTSRLSLVLLQDVTELIEGYLRQLVEWLQQTPDEAFVARLGSMYIRFKCSADIFSSIFLHLDRVQAKEKPISVQSLHHFNVHVLLHSSIVPRLELSLRNISHAHDPKLLSTLIRGMYDLNRETVRYNLYLFSLYIPGLQPSKGYELDVMESREIIMRLQMEGYNTIPPRACKRKYTHGGVIDKYIGDCIMALFNLPSDLPHHEDAACRAATECSQQLKKLNKR
;
A
#
# COMPACT_ATOMS: atom_id res chain seq x y z
N MET A 1 63.60 62.37 3.55
CA MET A 1 63.42 60.93 3.32
C MET A 1 62.74 60.39 4.56
N ASP A 2 61.45 60.12 4.42
CA ASP A 2 60.50 59.80 5.48
C ASP A 2 60.84 58.50 6.22
N THR A 3 60.86 58.58 7.55
CA THR A 3 60.75 57.43 8.44
C THR A 3 59.28 57.05 8.54
N ALA A 4 58.88 55.97 7.86
CA ALA A 4 57.54 55.42 7.96
C ALA A 4 57.34 54.74 9.33
N ASP A 5 56.51 55.34 10.18
CA ASP A 5 56.00 54.73 11.41
C ASP A 5 55.07 53.56 11.05
N ILE A 6 55.53 52.34 11.33
CA ILE A 6 54.68 51.14 11.30
C ILE A 6 53.87 51.12 12.60
N VAL A 7 52.64 51.63 12.53
CA VAL A 7 51.66 51.51 13.62
C VAL A 7 51.29 50.04 13.79
N ALA A 8 51.75 49.43 14.88
CA ALA A 8 51.34 48.09 15.29
C ALA A 8 49.83 48.07 15.60
N SER A 9 49.04 47.47 14.71
CA SER A 9 47.62 47.21 14.93
C SER A 9 47.43 46.21 16.09
N GLN A 10 46.79 46.64 17.18
CA GLN A 10 46.40 45.75 18.27
C GLN A 10 45.47 44.63 17.77
N PRO A 11 45.62 43.38 18.25
CA PRO A 11 44.70 42.31 17.90
C PRO A 11 43.29 42.59 18.44
N PRO A 12 42.23 42.18 17.71
CA PRO A 12 40.85 42.48 18.11
C PRO A 12 40.53 41.86 19.47
N THR A 13 40.03 42.69 20.38
CA THR A 13 39.60 42.27 21.71
C THR A 13 38.42 41.30 21.60
N MET A 14 38.62 40.05 22.03
CA MET A 14 37.52 39.07 22.09
C MET A 14 36.46 39.58 23.07
N LYS A 15 35.23 39.77 22.56
CA LYS A 15 34.06 40.09 23.38
C LYS A 15 33.89 39.03 24.48
N PRO A 16 33.59 39.41 25.73
CA PRO A 16 33.44 38.45 26.82
C PRO A 16 32.28 37.49 26.53
N LYS A 17 32.51 36.19 26.75
CA LYS A 17 31.46 35.17 26.63
C LYS A 17 30.32 35.51 27.60
N ILE A 18 29.12 35.77 27.06
CA ILE A 18 27.93 36.03 27.86
C ILE A 18 27.59 34.74 28.63
N LYS A 19 27.88 34.72 29.93
CA LYS A 19 27.42 33.66 30.85
C LYS A 19 25.94 33.91 31.16
N MET A 20 25.06 33.31 30.38
CA MET A 20 23.64 33.24 30.73
C MET A 20 23.48 32.34 31.96
N ARG A 21 23.11 32.93 33.11
CA ARG A 21 22.65 32.18 34.29
C ARG A 21 21.21 31.77 34.05
N PHE A 22 21.00 30.57 33.53
CA PHE A 22 19.69 29.95 33.60
C PHE A 22 19.47 29.41 35.02
N PRO A 23 18.33 29.67 35.66
CA PRO A 23 17.94 28.87 36.82
C PRO A 23 17.96 27.39 36.40
N PRO A 24 18.31 26.43 37.29
CA PRO A 24 18.29 25.03 36.91
C PRO A 24 16.84 24.63 36.64
N VAL A 25 16.44 24.71 35.37
CA VAL A 25 15.22 24.08 34.91
C VAL A 25 15.46 22.61 35.17
N LYS A 26 14.71 22.03 36.12
CA LYS A 26 14.61 20.59 36.28
C LYS A 26 13.94 20.05 35.02
N HIS A 27 14.67 20.00 33.92
CA HIS A 27 14.33 19.12 32.83
C HIS A 27 14.49 17.74 33.43
N THR A 28 13.37 17.10 33.79
CA THR A 28 13.36 15.68 34.10
C THR A 28 13.85 15.00 32.83
N ILE A 29 15.15 14.72 32.77
CA ILE A 29 15.76 14.00 31.67
C ILE A 29 15.04 12.67 31.63
N LEU A 30 14.41 12.33 30.50
CA LEU A 30 13.78 11.04 30.35
C LEU A 30 14.87 9.97 30.41
N THR A 31 14.99 9.32 31.56
CA THR A 31 15.90 8.19 31.73
C THR A 31 15.28 6.95 31.11
N GLU A 32 16.12 5.98 30.75
CA GLU A 32 15.67 4.70 30.21
C GLU A 32 14.66 4.00 31.15
N GLN A 33 14.82 4.15 32.47
CA GLN A 33 13.92 3.56 33.44
C GLN A 33 12.53 4.21 33.47
N ILE A 34 12.45 5.54 33.34
CA ILE A 34 11.16 6.25 33.23
C ILE A 34 10.50 5.90 31.89
N TYR A 35 11.30 5.82 30.82
CA TYR A 35 10.82 5.39 29.52
C TYR A 35 10.16 4.00 29.60
N ARG A 36 10.86 2.99 30.13
CA ARG A 36 10.36 1.61 30.24
C ARG A 36 9.08 1.50 31.07
N ASN A 37 9.04 2.20 32.20
CA ASN A 37 7.99 2.03 33.21
C ASN A 37 6.75 2.91 32.98
N GLN A 38 6.85 3.97 32.16
CA GLN A 38 5.75 4.92 31.99
C GLN A 38 5.55 5.27 30.51
N THR A 39 6.51 5.96 29.89
CA THR A 39 6.33 6.54 28.55
C THR A 39 6.10 5.48 27.48
N TRP A 40 6.86 4.39 27.53
CA TRP A 40 6.70 3.25 26.61
C TRP A 40 5.36 2.56 26.80
N LEU A 41 4.88 2.41 28.04
CA LEU A 41 3.59 1.73 28.30
C LEU A 41 2.43 2.50 27.65
N GLU A 42 2.43 3.81 27.78
CA GLU A 42 1.41 4.67 27.16
C GLU A 42 1.53 4.65 25.63
N LEU A 43 2.74 4.84 25.09
CA LEU A 43 2.96 4.77 23.64
C LEU A 43 2.57 3.39 23.06
N ARG A 44 2.95 2.31 23.74
CA ARG A 44 2.61 0.93 23.36
C ARG A 44 1.10 0.71 23.29
N LYS A 45 0.35 1.17 24.29
CA LYS A 45 -1.12 1.08 24.30
C LYS A 45 -1.72 1.82 23.11
N SER A 46 -1.25 3.02 22.83
CA SER A 46 -1.71 3.81 21.68
C SER A 46 -1.39 3.14 20.34
N ILE A 47 -0.17 2.62 20.16
CA ILE A 47 0.22 1.88 18.95
C ILE A 47 -0.68 0.65 18.76
N LEU A 48 -0.90 -0.14 19.81
CA LEU A 48 -1.77 -1.32 19.75
C LEU A 48 -3.22 -0.93 19.42
N SER A 49 -3.73 0.14 20.01
CA SER A 49 -5.06 0.67 19.68
C SER A 49 -5.17 1.03 18.19
N ILE A 50 -4.17 1.72 17.63
CA ILE A 50 -4.11 2.07 16.20
C ILE A 50 -4.03 0.82 15.31
N LEU A 51 -3.28 -0.20 15.72
CA LEU A 51 -3.19 -1.48 14.98
C LEU A 51 -4.52 -2.25 15.00
N HIS A 52 -5.24 -2.24 16.12
CA HIS A 52 -6.54 -2.90 16.23
C HIS A 52 -7.67 -2.15 15.54
N ASN A 53 -7.66 -0.81 15.60
CA ASN A 53 -8.68 0.05 15.03
C ASN A 53 -8.09 1.43 14.60
N PRO A 54 -7.60 1.56 13.37
CA PRO A 54 -7.00 2.81 12.89
C PRO A 54 -8.00 3.94 12.65
N THR A 55 -9.31 3.63 12.57
CA THR A 55 -10.36 4.65 12.44
C THR A 55 -10.75 5.27 13.78
N ASP A 56 -10.22 4.75 14.88
CA ASP A 56 -10.51 5.25 16.21
C ASP A 56 -9.64 6.48 16.53
N ASN A 57 -10.29 7.62 16.76
CA ASN A 57 -9.63 8.88 17.07
C ASN A 57 -9.29 9.02 18.57
N GLN A 58 -9.19 7.90 19.31
CA GLN A 58 -8.84 7.89 20.72
C GLN A 58 -7.51 8.62 21.02
N PHE A 59 -6.56 8.59 20.09
CA PHE A 59 -5.25 9.20 20.27
C PHE A 59 -4.95 10.23 19.17
N SER A 60 -4.59 11.44 19.58
CA SER A 60 -4.09 12.46 18.67
C SER A 60 -2.70 12.08 18.15
N SER A 61 -2.57 11.94 16.82
CA SER A 61 -1.27 11.68 16.17
C SER A 61 -0.23 12.75 16.51
N MET A 62 -0.67 13.99 16.79
CA MET A 62 0.22 15.08 17.22
C MET A 62 0.80 14.83 18.62
N ASP A 63 -0.02 14.36 19.56
CA ASP A 63 0.45 14.12 20.94
C ASP A 63 1.39 12.91 21.00
N LEU A 64 1.09 11.87 20.22
CA LEU A 64 1.99 10.73 20.05
C LEU A 64 3.31 11.13 19.40
N ASN A 65 3.28 11.99 18.37
CA ASN A 65 4.49 12.50 17.75
C ASN A 65 5.35 13.34 18.72
N ARG A 66 4.72 14.16 19.58
CA ARG A 66 5.42 14.90 20.65
C ARG A 66 6.07 13.98 21.66
N MET A 67 5.41 12.88 22.02
CA MET A 67 5.99 11.85 22.90
C MET A 67 7.20 11.19 22.23
N VAL A 68 7.09 10.78 20.97
CA VAL A 68 8.22 10.24 20.18
C VAL A 68 9.38 11.23 20.08
N TYR A 69 9.09 12.51 19.83
CA TYR A 69 10.09 13.57 19.82
C TYR A 69 10.84 13.68 21.15
N THR A 70 10.13 13.63 22.26
CA THR A 70 10.70 13.70 23.62
C THR A 70 11.63 12.50 23.89
N ILE A 71 11.26 11.31 23.42
CA ILE A 71 12.08 10.10 23.53
C ILE A 71 13.36 10.23 22.69
N CYS A 72 13.24 10.69 21.45
CA CYS A 72 14.38 10.86 20.53
C CYS A 72 15.39 11.91 21.02
N THR A 73 14.90 13.05 21.52
CA THR A 73 15.76 14.11 22.09
C THR A 73 16.51 13.65 23.35
N SER A 74 15.98 12.63 24.04
CA SER A 74 16.62 11.99 25.19
C SER A 74 17.61 10.88 24.83
N ARG A 75 18.01 10.77 23.55
CA ARG A 75 18.95 9.76 23.00
C ARG A 75 18.47 8.30 23.11
N LEU A 76 17.17 8.08 23.23
CA LEU A 76 16.56 6.74 23.29
C LEU A 76 15.96 6.30 21.93
N SER A 77 16.37 6.92 20.82
CA SER A 77 15.80 6.65 19.50
C SER A 77 16.04 5.21 19.01
N LEU A 78 17.20 4.62 19.30
CA LEU A 78 17.50 3.22 18.94
C LEU A 78 16.67 2.24 19.75
N VAL A 79 16.55 2.49 21.05
CA VAL A 79 15.73 1.67 21.97
C VAL A 79 14.27 1.72 21.54
N LEU A 80 13.76 2.93 21.24
CA LEU A 80 12.40 3.11 20.73
C LEU A 80 12.16 2.36 19.41
N LEU A 81 13.11 2.44 18.47
CA LEU A 81 13.00 1.72 17.20
C LEU A 81 12.88 0.21 17.45
N GLN A 82 13.75 -0.36 18.29
CA GLN A 82 13.71 -1.78 18.63
C GLN A 82 12.37 -2.17 19.26
N ASP A 83 11.90 -1.41 20.25
CA ASP A 83 10.65 -1.73 20.95
C ASP A 83 9.42 -1.65 20.04
N VAL A 84 9.37 -0.67 19.14
CA VAL A 84 8.30 -0.52 18.15
C VAL A 84 8.31 -1.70 17.18
N THR A 85 9.48 -2.09 16.70
CA THR A 85 9.62 -3.27 15.82
C THR A 85 9.17 -4.54 16.53
N GLU A 86 9.65 -4.81 17.75
CA GLU A 86 9.23 -5.97 18.54
C GLU A 86 7.72 -6.00 18.80
N LEU A 87 7.11 -4.84 19.05
CA LEU A 87 5.67 -4.71 19.23
C LEU A 87 4.89 -5.06 17.96
N ILE A 88 5.30 -4.53 16.81
CA ILE A 88 4.66 -4.78 15.51
C ILE A 88 4.80 -6.25 15.15
N GLU A 89 6.00 -6.83 15.26
CA GLU A 89 6.21 -8.25 15.00
C GLU A 89 5.36 -9.13 15.90
N GLY A 90 5.30 -8.83 17.20
CA GLY A 90 4.48 -9.56 18.16
C GLY A 90 2.98 -9.50 17.82
N TYR A 91 2.50 -8.36 17.35
CA TYR A 91 1.13 -8.21 16.85
C TYR A 91 0.89 -9.05 15.58
N LEU A 92 1.80 -9.00 14.61
CA LEU A 92 1.68 -9.76 13.35
C LEU A 92 1.69 -11.28 13.59
N ARG A 93 2.46 -11.77 14.56
CA ARG A 93 2.44 -13.20 14.95
C ARG A 93 1.05 -13.63 15.46
N GLN A 94 0.41 -12.82 16.31
CA GLN A 94 -0.96 -13.08 16.77
C GLN A 94 -1.97 -13.08 15.62
N LEU A 95 -1.78 -12.20 14.64
CA LEU A 95 -2.61 -12.16 13.44
C LEU A 95 -2.50 -13.45 12.61
N VAL A 96 -1.30 -14.01 12.50
CA VAL A 96 -1.07 -15.29 11.80
C VAL A 96 -1.76 -16.43 12.53
N GLU A 97 -1.62 -16.52 13.86
CA GLU A 97 -2.30 -17.54 14.67
C GLU A 97 -3.82 -17.49 14.47
N TRP A 98 -4.39 -16.29 14.41
CA TRP A 98 -5.82 -16.10 14.14
C TRP A 98 -6.21 -16.48 12.70
N LEU A 99 -5.38 -16.14 11.71
CA LEU A 99 -5.61 -16.54 10.31
C LEU A 99 -5.52 -18.06 10.13
N GLN A 100 -4.65 -18.75 10.86
CA GLN A 100 -4.56 -20.21 10.83
C GLN A 100 -5.87 -20.88 11.28
N GLN A 101 -6.58 -20.29 12.23
CA GLN A 101 -7.86 -20.78 12.74
C GLN A 101 -9.08 -20.39 11.89
N THR A 102 -8.90 -19.46 10.95
CA THR A 102 -9.98 -19.00 10.06
C THR A 102 -10.34 -20.11 9.07
N PRO A 103 -11.62 -20.34 8.73
CA PRO A 103 -12.02 -21.31 7.71
C PRO A 103 -11.64 -20.85 6.29
N ASP A 104 -11.50 -21.79 5.34
CA ASP A 104 -10.99 -21.51 3.98
C ASP A 104 -11.88 -20.55 3.19
N GLU A 105 -13.20 -20.61 3.37
CA GLU A 105 -14.15 -19.75 2.66
C GLU A 105 -14.04 -18.28 3.07
N ALA A 106 -13.66 -18.03 4.33
CA ALA A 106 -13.50 -16.68 4.86
C ALA A 106 -12.06 -16.16 4.75
N PHE A 107 -11.09 -17.04 4.47
CA PHE A 107 -9.65 -16.76 4.58
C PHE A 107 -9.23 -15.51 3.78
N VAL A 108 -9.56 -15.45 2.48
CA VAL A 108 -9.18 -14.32 1.61
C VAL A 108 -9.82 -13.01 2.09
N ALA A 109 -11.09 -13.05 2.47
CA ALA A 109 -11.81 -11.87 2.93
C ALA A 109 -11.24 -11.34 4.25
N ARG A 110 -10.91 -12.24 5.17
CA ARG A 110 -10.27 -11.88 6.45
C ARG A 110 -8.86 -11.33 6.25
N LEU A 111 -8.04 -12.00 5.43
CA LEU A 111 -6.70 -11.52 5.10
C LEU A 111 -6.74 -10.13 4.45
N GLY A 112 -7.65 -9.92 3.48
CA GLY A 112 -7.85 -8.62 2.83
C GLY A 112 -8.23 -7.53 3.83
N SER A 113 -9.20 -7.80 4.70
CA SER A 113 -9.64 -6.85 5.72
C SER A 113 -8.52 -6.50 6.71
N MET A 114 -7.73 -7.50 7.11
CA MET A 114 -6.58 -7.31 7.99
C MET A 114 -5.48 -6.50 7.31
N TYR A 115 -5.18 -6.77 6.05
CA TYR A 115 -4.21 -5.99 5.27
C TYR A 115 -4.64 -4.53 5.13
N ILE A 116 -5.90 -4.28 4.76
CA ILE A 116 -6.45 -2.91 4.64
C ILE A 116 -6.29 -2.16 5.96
N ARG A 117 -6.73 -2.79 7.07
CA ARG A 117 -6.60 -2.20 8.39
C ARG A 117 -5.14 -1.88 8.74
N PHE A 118 -4.25 -2.86 8.57
CA PHE A 118 -2.84 -2.68 8.90
C PHE A 118 -2.17 -1.62 8.03
N LYS A 119 -2.52 -1.52 6.74
CA LYS A 119 -2.06 -0.47 5.85
C LYS A 119 -2.47 0.92 6.34
N CYS A 120 -3.73 1.09 6.74
CA CYS A 120 -4.19 2.36 7.33
C CYS A 120 -3.40 2.71 8.62
N SER A 121 -3.13 1.72 9.48
CA SER A 121 -2.30 1.93 10.68
C SER A 121 -0.87 2.35 10.31
N ALA A 122 -0.27 1.74 9.28
CA ALA A 122 1.06 2.10 8.80
C ALA A 122 1.08 3.53 8.20
N ASP A 123 0.01 3.96 7.53
CA ASP A 123 -0.10 5.33 7.04
C ASP A 123 -0.10 6.34 8.21
N ILE A 124 -0.83 6.05 9.29
CA ILE A 124 -0.84 6.86 10.52
C ILE A 124 0.56 6.91 11.15
N PHE A 125 1.31 5.79 11.16
CA PHE A 125 2.68 5.74 11.68
C PHE A 125 3.62 6.72 11.00
N SER A 126 3.43 7.04 9.72
CA SER A 126 4.23 8.05 9.01
C SER A 126 4.15 9.43 9.67
N SER A 127 3.02 9.75 10.31
CA SER A 127 2.85 11.02 11.04
C SER A 127 3.38 10.95 12.48
N ILE A 128 3.18 9.82 13.16
CA ILE A 128 3.59 9.61 14.56
C ILE A 128 5.11 9.53 14.67
N PHE A 129 5.76 8.76 13.80
CA PHE A 129 7.20 8.48 13.86
C PHE A 129 8.06 9.38 12.98
N LEU A 130 7.49 10.43 12.38
CA LEU A 130 8.19 11.35 11.50
C LEU A 130 9.55 11.84 12.05
N HIS A 131 9.61 12.16 13.35
CA HIS A 131 10.87 12.59 13.96
C HIS A 131 11.87 11.43 14.14
N LEU A 132 11.39 10.25 14.52
CA LEU A 132 12.23 9.05 14.63
C LEU A 132 12.82 8.68 13.26
N ASP A 133 12.01 8.70 12.20
CA ASP A 133 12.45 8.44 10.82
C ASP A 133 13.55 9.43 10.38
N ARG A 134 13.41 10.71 10.74
CA ARG A 134 14.44 11.73 10.46
C ARG A 134 15.74 11.50 11.24
N VAL A 135 15.63 11.07 12.50
CA VAL A 135 16.80 10.73 13.33
C VAL A 135 17.49 9.46 12.81
N GLN A 136 16.70 8.48 12.35
CA GLN A 136 17.16 7.21 11.80
C GLN A 136 17.22 7.24 10.26
N ALA A 137 17.76 8.30 9.66
CA ALA A 137 17.72 8.52 8.22
C ALA A 137 18.37 7.43 7.34
N LYS A 138 19.14 6.50 7.92
CA LYS A 138 19.70 5.34 7.23
C LYS A 138 18.67 4.22 7.03
N GLU A 139 17.71 4.13 7.94
CA GLU A 139 16.64 3.15 7.91
C GLU A 139 15.48 3.63 7.03
N LYS A 140 14.66 2.69 6.56
CA LYS A 140 13.41 3.04 5.88
C LYS A 140 12.42 3.65 6.90
N PRO A 141 11.44 4.45 6.46
CA PRO A 141 10.41 4.95 7.37
C PRO A 141 9.68 3.82 8.10
N ILE A 142 9.28 4.01 9.36
CA ILE A 142 8.56 3.00 10.16
C ILE A 142 7.33 2.47 9.42
N SER A 143 6.61 3.31 8.68
CA SER A 143 5.45 2.89 7.89
C SER A 143 5.81 1.86 6.82
N VAL A 144 6.92 2.09 6.11
CA VAL A 144 7.45 1.17 5.09
C VAL A 144 8.01 -0.08 5.73
N GLN A 145 8.74 0.04 6.85
CA GLN A 145 9.21 -1.12 7.62
C GLN A 145 8.04 -1.99 8.09
N SER A 146 6.97 -1.39 8.61
CA SER A 146 5.76 -2.10 9.07
C SER A 146 5.15 -2.96 7.96
N LEU A 147 5.02 -2.38 6.76
CA LEU A 147 4.52 -3.11 5.58
C LEU A 147 5.48 -4.23 5.15
N HIS A 148 6.79 -4.02 5.25
CA HIS A 148 7.77 -5.07 5.02
C HIS A 148 7.62 -6.22 6.04
N HIS A 149 7.45 -5.91 7.33
CA HIS A 149 7.18 -6.91 8.36
C HIS A 149 5.87 -7.66 8.10
N PHE A 150 4.82 -6.98 7.63
CA PHE A 150 3.58 -7.67 7.22
C PHE A 150 3.85 -8.72 6.12
N ASN A 151 4.64 -8.36 5.10
CA ASN A 151 5.01 -9.30 4.06
C ASN A 151 5.78 -10.51 4.60
N VAL A 152 6.83 -10.26 5.40
CA VAL A 152 7.71 -11.31 5.93
C VAL A 152 6.99 -12.21 6.93
N HIS A 153 6.26 -11.63 7.88
CA HIS A 153 5.64 -12.38 8.97
C HIS A 153 4.27 -12.95 8.63
N VAL A 154 3.53 -12.37 7.67
CA VAL A 154 2.17 -12.83 7.31
C VAL A 154 2.14 -13.48 5.93
N LEU A 155 2.47 -12.73 4.87
CA LEU A 155 2.30 -13.23 3.49
C LEU A 155 3.30 -14.34 3.13
N LEU A 156 4.51 -14.29 3.69
CA LEU A 156 5.56 -15.30 3.49
C LEU A 156 5.58 -16.37 4.60
N HIS A 157 4.62 -16.33 5.53
CA HIS A 157 4.56 -17.31 6.60
C HIS A 157 4.30 -18.72 6.05
N SER A 158 5.07 -19.70 6.53
CA SER A 158 5.07 -21.09 6.02
C SER A 158 3.69 -21.75 6.00
N SER A 159 2.84 -21.44 6.98
CA SER A 159 1.47 -21.97 7.04
C SER A 159 0.46 -21.20 6.17
N ILE A 160 0.78 -19.96 5.81
CA ILE A 160 -0.14 -19.05 5.11
C ILE A 160 0.05 -19.16 3.60
N VAL A 161 1.30 -19.27 3.13
CA VAL A 161 1.64 -19.36 1.70
C VAL A 161 0.84 -20.46 0.98
N PRO A 162 0.80 -21.73 1.46
CA PRO A 162 0.08 -22.79 0.74
C PRO A 162 -1.44 -22.53 0.68
N ARG A 163 -2.03 -22.03 1.78
CA ARG A 163 -3.46 -21.67 1.80
C ARG A 163 -3.75 -20.51 0.85
N LEU A 164 -2.93 -19.47 0.89
CA LEU A 164 -3.08 -18.30 0.03
C LEU A 164 -2.99 -18.67 -1.44
N GLU A 165 -2.03 -19.51 -1.81
CA GLU A 165 -1.87 -19.99 -3.18
C GLU A 165 -3.11 -20.79 -3.64
N LEU A 166 -3.61 -21.73 -2.82
CA LEU A 166 -4.81 -22.51 -3.14
C LEU A 166 -6.06 -21.63 -3.24
N SER A 167 -6.25 -20.71 -2.29
CA SER A 167 -7.41 -19.81 -2.27
C SER A 167 -7.42 -18.85 -3.47
N LEU A 168 -6.26 -18.33 -3.89
CA LEU A 168 -6.18 -17.45 -5.06
C LEU A 168 -6.30 -18.19 -6.38
N ARG A 169 -5.84 -19.45 -6.46
CA ARG A 169 -6.05 -20.31 -7.64
C ARG A 169 -7.53 -20.64 -7.85
N ASN A 170 -8.25 -20.91 -6.78
CA ASN A 170 -9.66 -21.35 -6.80
C ASN A 170 -10.65 -20.22 -6.46
N ILE A 171 -10.26 -18.96 -6.62
CA ILE A 171 -11.09 -17.84 -6.18
C ILE A 171 -12.39 -17.79 -7.00
N SER A 172 -13.53 -18.01 -6.32
CA SER A 172 -14.86 -17.93 -6.91
C SER A 172 -15.43 -16.50 -6.82
N HIS A 173 -16.41 -16.18 -7.68
CA HIS A 173 -17.05 -14.87 -7.87
C HIS A 173 -17.79 -14.29 -6.64
N ALA A 174 -17.72 -14.94 -5.48
CA ALA A 174 -18.44 -14.54 -4.26
C ALA A 174 -17.75 -13.43 -3.43
N HIS A 175 -16.58 -12.95 -3.84
CA HIS A 175 -15.79 -11.98 -3.09
C HIS A 175 -16.06 -10.54 -3.55
N ASP A 176 -16.10 -9.59 -2.60
CA ASP A 176 -16.22 -8.15 -2.90
C ASP A 176 -15.06 -7.68 -3.80
N PRO A 177 -15.35 -7.13 -5.00
CA PRO A 177 -14.33 -6.59 -5.90
C PRO A 177 -13.43 -5.50 -5.29
N LYS A 178 -13.93 -4.67 -4.37
CA LYS A 178 -13.09 -3.64 -3.70
C LYS A 178 -12.01 -4.28 -2.85
N LEU A 179 -12.43 -5.24 -2.04
CA LEU A 179 -11.56 -5.99 -1.15
C LEU A 179 -10.49 -6.73 -1.96
N LEU A 180 -10.91 -7.39 -3.03
CA LEU A 180 -10.03 -8.17 -3.90
C LEU A 180 -9.03 -7.28 -4.65
N SER A 181 -9.48 -6.15 -5.20
CA SER A 181 -8.61 -5.14 -5.83
C SER A 181 -7.55 -4.62 -4.87
N THR A 182 -7.96 -4.26 -3.65
CA THR A 182 -7.06 -3.70 -2.64
C THR A 182 -6.06 -4.74 -2.15
N LEU A 183 -6.51 -5.98 -1.92
CA LEU A 183 -5.67 -7.09 -1.51
C LEU A 183 -4.65 -7.44 -2.59
N ILE A 184 -5.07 -7.63 -3.84
CA ILE A 184 -4.17 -8.01 -4.95
C ILE A 184 -3.12 -6.94 -5.22
N ARG A 185 -3.53 -5.67 -5.29
CA ARG A 185 -2.59 -4.55 -5.45
C ARG A 185 -1.62 -4.51 -4.28
N GLY A 186 -2.13 -4.64 -3.07
CA GLY A 186 -1.31 -4.66 -1.86
C GLY A 186 -0.30 -5.80 -1.83
N MET A 187 -0.74 -7.02 -2.17
CA MET A 187 0.14 -8.18 -2.27
C MET A 187 1.22 -8.00 -3.33
N TYR A 188 0.87 -7.42 -4.49
CA TYR A 188 1.83 -7.14 -5.55
C TYR A 188 2.86 -6.07 -5.17
N ASP A 189 2.40 -5.00 -4.51
CA ASP A 189 3.27 -3.92 -4.02
C ASP A 189 4.26 -4.43 -2.96
N LEU A 190 3.80 -5.33 -2.09
CA LEU A 190 4.61 -5.96 -1.05
C LEU A 190 5.56 -7.03 -1.59
N ASN A 191 5.08 -7.88 -2.49
CA ASN A 191 5.83 -8.97 -3.08
C ASN A 191 5.32 -9.29 -4.49
N ARG A 192 6.10 -8.88 -5.50
CA ARG A 192 5.77 -9.09 -6.92
C ARG A 192 5.68 -10.57 -7.32
N GLU A 193 6.32 -11.47 -6.58
CA GLU A 193 6.26 -12.92 -6.87
C GLU A 193 4.87 -13.52 -6.62
N THR A 194 4.00 -12.84 -5.86
CA THR A 194 2.62 -13.27 -5.60
C THR A 194 1.76 -13.37 -6.88
N VAL A 195 2.18 -12.72 -7.97
CA VAL A 195 1.57 -12.85 -9.30
C VAL A 195 1.53 -14.31 -9.77
N ARG A 196 2.53 -15.12 -9.38
CA ARG A 196 2.63 -16.52 -9.80
C ARG A 196 1.46 -17.37 -9.31
N TYR A 197 0.78 -16.96 -8.24
CA TYR A 197 -0.36 -17.69 -7.71
C TYR A 197 -1.57 -17.66 -8.65
N ASN A 198 -1.82 -16.51 -9.30
CA ASN A 198 -2.87 -16.38 -10.29
C ASN A 198 -2.63 -15.15 -11.19
N LEU A 199 -1.88 -15.33 -12.27
CA LEU A 199 -1.50 -14.23 -13.17
C LEU A 199 -2.72 -13.54 -13.81
N TYR A 200 -3.75 -14.31 -14.16
CA TYR A 200 -4.98 -13.76 -14.74
C TYR A 200 -5.67 -12.83 -13.76
N LEU A 201 -5.91 -13.30 -12.54
CA LEU A 201 -6.52 -12.51 -11.47
C LEU A 201 -5.74 -11.21 -11.20
N PHE A 202 -4.41 -11.28 -11.14
CA PHE A 202 -3.57 -10.09 -10.93
C PHE A 202 -3.65 -9.11 -12.10
N SER A 203 -3.73 -9.62 -13.35
CA SER A 203 -3.87 -8.79 -14.55
C SER A 203 -5.19 -7.99 -14.61
N LEU A 204 -6.25 -8.44 -13.92
CA LEU A 204 -7.51 -7.71 -13.83
C LEU A 204 -7.39 -6.41 -13.02
N TYR A 205 -6.50 -6.39 -12.02
CA TYR A 205 -6.41 -5.28 -11.06
C TYR A 205 -5.15 -4.43 -11.19
N ILE A 206 -4.09 -4.98 -11.79
CA ILE A 206 -2.78 -4.32 -11.92
C ILE A 206 -2.53 -3.95 -13.39
N PRO A 207 -2.40 -2.65 -13.70
CA PRO A 207 -2.11 -2.19 -15.04
C PRO A 207 -0.79 -2.77 -15.59
N GLY A 208 -0.82 -3.32 -16.81
CA GLY A 208 0.39 -3.72 -17.54
C GLY A 208 0.85 -5.17 -17.34
N LEU A 209 0.24 -5.92 -16.42
CA LEU A 209 0.42 -7.38 -16.35
C LEU A 209 -0.32 -8.04 -17.52
N GLN A 210 0.35 -8.95 -18.23
CA GLN A 210 -0.23 -9.71 -19.32
C GLN A 210 -0.32 -11.19 -18.90
N PRO A 211 -1.50 -11.84 -19.01
CA PRO A 211 -1.57 -13.29 -18.85
C PRO A 211 -0.78 -13.98 -19.98
N SER A 212 -0.03 -15.03 -19.64
CA SER A 212 0.64 -15.86 -20.62
C SER A 212 -0.39 -16.48 -21.57
N LYS A 213 -0.04 -16.59 -22.86
CA LYS A 213 -0.86 -17.25 -23.89
C LYS A 213 -1.20 -18.68 -23.40
N GLY A 214 -2.47 -18.95 -23.09
CA GLY A 214 -2.93 -20.28 -22.68
C GLY A 214 -4.03 -20.32 -21.60
N TYR A 215 -4.32 -19.22 -20.90
CA TYR A 215 -5.45 -19.13 -19.97
C TYR A 215 -6.68 -18.53 -20.67
N GLU A 216 -7.31 -19.31 -21.56
CA GLU A 216 -8.67 -19.04 -22.03
C GLU A 216 -9.66 -19.66 -21.02
N LEU A 217 -10.12 -18.87 -20.04
CA LEU A 217 -11.31 -19.20 -19.26
C LEU A 217 -12.56 -19.05 -20.13
N ASP A 218 -13.57 -19.87 -19.85
CA ASP A 218 -14.80 -19.98 -20.63
C ASP A 218 -15.53 -18.63 -20.75
N VAL A 219 -16.07 -18.40 -21.95
CA VAL A 219 -16.48 -17.11 -22.51
C VAL A 219 -17.66 -16.46 -21.75
N MET A 220 -18.34 -17.23 -20.89
CA MET A 220 -19.51 -16.84 -20.11
C MET A 220 -19.16 -16.21 -18.75
N GLU A 221 -18.19 -16.74 -18.00
CA GLU A 221 -17.81 -16.24 -16.66
C GLU A 221 -17.19 -14.84 -16.73
N SER A 222 -16.40 -14.58 -17.77
CA SER A 222 -15.80 -13.25 -18.01
C SER A 222 -16.83 -12.17 -18.25
N ARG A 223 -18.00 -12.53 -18.80
CA ARG A 223 -19.05 -11.57 -19.17
C ARG A 223 -19.80 -11.07 -17.94
N GLU A 224 -20.07 -11.96 -16.98
CA GLU A 224 -20.82 -11.62 -15.78
C GLU A 224 -20.01 -10.78 -14.79
N ILE A 225 -18.71 -11.09 -14.62
CA ILE A 225 -17.80 -10.33 -13.75
C ILE A 225 -17.60 -8.91 -14.29
N ILE A 226 -17.31 -8.75 -15.58
CA ILE A 226 -17.10 -7.43 -16.20
C ILE A 226 -18.39 -6.59 -16.13
N MET A 227 -19.55 -7.22 -16.36
CA MET A 227 -20.84 -6.54 -16.33
C MET A 227 -21.25 -6.12 -14.90
N ARG A 228 -20.94 -6.92 -13.87
CA ARG A 228 -21.11 -6.52 -12.46
C ARG A 228 -20.18 -5.38 -12.05
N LEU A 229 -18.91 -5.42 -12.46
CA LEU A 229 -17.94 -4.35 -12.20
C LEU A 229 -18.33 -3.01 -12.86
N GLN A 230 -19.02 -3.05 -14.00
CA GLN A 230 -19.53 -1.85 -14.67
C GLN A 230 -20.81 -1.30 -14.01
N MET A 231 -21.71 -2.18 -13.54
CA MET A 231 -22.94 -1.78 -12.83
C MET A 231 -22.68 -1.09 -11.49
N GLU A 232 -21.55 -1.40 -10.82
CA GLU A 232 -21.18 -0.83 -9.52
C GLU A 232 -20.31 0.45 -9.61
N GLY A 233 -20.11 1.01 -10.81
CA GLY A 233 -19.51 2.34 -10.98
C GLY A 233 -17.97 2.42 -11.00
N TYR A 234 -17.26 1.31 -11.23
CA TYR A 234 -15.79 1.34 -11.40
C TYR A 234 -15.39 1.75 -12.81
N ASN A 235 -15.36 3.05 -13.06
CA ASN A 235 -14.83 3.64 -14.31
C ASN A 235 -13.28 3.59 -14.43
N THR A 236 -12.60 2.85 -13.54
CA THR A 236 -11.13 2.81 -13.45
C THR A 236 -10.58 1.39 -13.51
N ILE A 237 -11.06 0.60 -14.46
CA ILE A 237 -10.29 -0.57 -14.93
C ILE A 237 -9.18 -0.02 -15.84
N PRO A 238 -7.89 -0.26 -15.55
CA PRO A 238 -6.83 0.14 -16.45
C PRO A 238 -7.01 -0.54 -17.82
N PRO A 239 -6.94 0.20 -18.93
CA PRO A 239 -7.51 -0.17 -20.22
C PRO A 239 -6.69 -1.20 -21.03
N ARG A 240 -6.04 -2.20 -20.41
CA ARG A 240 -5.09 -3.07 -21.15
C ARG A 240 -5.17 -4.57 -20.84
N ALA A 241 -6.13 -5.00 -20.03
CA ALA A 241 -6.23 -6.41 -19.60
C ALA A 241 -7.20 -7.28 -20.41
N CYS A 242 -8.01 -6.72 -21.31
CA CYS A 242 -9.02 -7.51 -22.03
C CYS A 242 -8.74 -7.55 -23.54
N LYS A 243 -7.70 -8.28 -23.97
CA LYS A 243 -7.48 -8.52 -25.41
C LYS A 243 -8.45 -9.58 -25.92
N ARG A 244 -9.71 -9.19 -26.15
CA ARG A 244 -10.72 -10.03 -26.79
C ARG A 244 -10.80 -9.73 -28.28
N LYS A 245 -10.60 -10.75 -29.12
CA LYS A 245 -10.83 -10.67 -30.56
C LYS A 245 -12.34 -10.56 -30.83
N TYR A 246 -12.74 -9.49 -31.50
CA TYR A 246 -14.09 -9.25 -31.99
C TYR A 246 -14.34 -10.08 -33.25
N THR A 247 -15.61 -10.31 -33.63
CA THR A 247 -16.04 -11.07 -34.82
C THR A 247 -15.36 -10.62 -36.11
N HIS A 248 -14.93 -9.35 -36.17
CA HIS A 248 -14.28 -8.72 -37.32
C HIS A 248 -12.76 -8.55 -37.16
N GLY A 249 -12.11 -9.23 -36.21
CA GLY A 249 -10.66 -9.18 -36.01
C GLY A 249 -10.13 -7.98 -35.24
N GLY A 250 -10.99 -7.05 -34.83
CA GLY A 250 -10.64 -5.96 -33.91
C GLY A 250 -10.42 -6.45 -32.47
N VAL A 251 -9.71 -5.67 -31.66
CA VAL A 251 -9.43 -5.94 -30.25
C VAL A 251 -10.13 -4.89 -29.40
N ILE A 252 -10.99 -5.30 -28.47
CA ILE A 252 -11.60 -4.36 -27.53
C ILE A 252 -10.51 -3.82 -26.59
N ASP A 253 -10.34 -2.50 -26.52
CA ASP A 253 -9.39 -1.86 -25.61
C ASP A 253 -10.07 -1.50 -24.28
N LYS A 254 -11.22 -0.83 -24.37
CA LYS A 254 -11.99 -0.40 -23.20
C LYS A 254 -13.46 -0.15 -23.50
N TYR A 255 -14.22 -0.01 -22.43
CA TYR A 255 -15.57 0.52 -22.44
C TYR A 255 -15.55 1.94 -21.86
N ILE A 256 -16.32 2.86 -22.45
CA ILE A 256 -16.41 4.27 -22.04
C ILE A 256 -17.89 4.59 -21.88
N GLY A 257 -18.43 4.45 -20.65
CA GLY A 257 -19.86 4.56 -20.42
C GLY A 257 -20.63 3.47 -21.19
N ASP A 258 -21.55 3.89 -22.06
CA ASP A 258 -22.30 3.04 -22.99
C ASP A 258 -21.54 2.73 -24.30
N CYS A 259 -20.36 3.33 -24.49
CA CYS A 259 -19.54 3.14 -25.68
C CYS A 259 -18.53 2.00 -25.51
N ILE A 260 -18.20 1.34 -26.64
CA ILE A 260 -17.16 0.32 -26.74
C ILE A 260 -16.05 0.88 -27.63
N MET A 261 -14.82 0.90 -27.14
CA MET A 261 -13.65 1.28 -27.93
C MET A 261 -12.90 0.01 -28.36
N ALA A 262 -12.82 -0.19 -29.67
CA ALA A 262 -12.09 -1.30 -30.28
C ALA A 262 -11.00 -0.77 -31.22
N LEU A 263 -9.84 -1.42 -31.19
CA LEU A 263 -8.70 -1.14 -32.03
C LEU A 263 -8.65 -2.17 -33.16
N PHE A 264 -8.43 -1.71 -34.38
CA PHE A 264 -8.20 -2.54 -35.55
C PHE A 264 -6.77 -2.26 -36.03
N ASN A 265 -6.08 -3.28 -36.55
CA ASN A 265 -4.66 -3.21 -36.93
C ASN A 265 -3.64 -3.13 -35.75
N LEU A 266 -4.07 -3.43 -34.52
CA LEU A 266 -3.21 -3.50 -33.33
C LEU A 266 -3.63 -4.67 -32.44
N PRO A 267 -2.70 -5.38 -31.76
CA PRO A 267 -1.22 -5.26 -31.82
C PRO A 267 -0.59 -5.98 -33.02
N SER A 268 -1.40 -6.59 -33.88
CA SER A 268 -0.99 -7.28 -35.09
C SER A 268 -1.70 -6.69 -36.30
N ASP A 269 -1.02 -6.62 -37.44
CA ASP A 269 -1.60 -6.11 -38.67
C ASP A 269 -2.83 -6.92 -39.08
N LEU A 270 -3.86 -6.20 -39.52
CA LEU A 270 -5.11 -6.73 -40.03
C LEU A 270 -5.32 -6.14 -41.43
N PRO A 271 -5.25 -6.96 -42.49
CA PRO A 271 -5.57 -6.51 -43.84
C PRO A 271 -7.00 -5.96 -43.90
N HIS A 272 -7.18 -4.81 -44.57
CA HIS A 272 -8.48 -4.12 -44.67
C HIS A 272 -9.11 -3.81 -43.30
N HIS A 273 -8.30 -3.35 -42.34
CA HIS A 273 -8.71 -3.04 -40.97
C HIS A 273 -9.77 -1.92 -40.91
N GLU A 274 -9.74 -1.01 -41.87
CA GLU A 274 -10.73 0.04 -42.08
C GLU A 274 -12.12 -0.55 -42.34
N ASP A 275 -12.24 -1.52 -43.25
CA ASP A 275 -13.51 -2.18 -43.55
C ASP A 275 -13.98 -3.04 -42.38
N ALA A 276 -13.04 -3.69 -41.69
CA ALA A 276 -13.32 -4.48 -40.50
C ALA A 276 -13.91 -3.62 -39.37
N ALA A 277 -13.37 -2.42 -39.17
CA ALA A 277 -13.89 -1.45 -38.20
C ALA A 277 -15.31 -1.00 -38.57
N CYS A 278 -15.55 -0.65 -39.84
CA CYS A 278 -16.87 -0.23 -40.31
C CYS A 278 -17.92 -1.34 -40.18
N ARG A 279 -17.58 -2.59 -40.52
CA ARG A 279 -18.48 -3.74 -40.35
C ARG A 279 -18.82 -3.99 -38.89
N ALA A 280 -17.82 -3.93 -38.00
CA ALA A 280 -18.03 -4.07 -36.56
C ALA A 280 -18.96 -2.99 -35.99
N ALA A 281 -18.74 -1.72 -36.34
CA ALA A 281 -19.59 -0.62 -35.90
C ALA A 281 -21.04 -0.78 -36.39
N THR A 282 -21.22 -1.27 -37.62
CA THR A 282 -22.54 -1.53 -38.20
C THR A 282 -23.25 -2.68 -37.48
N GLU A 283 -22.54 -3.79 -37.21
CA GLU A 283 -23.07 -4.93 -36.45
C GLU A 283 -23.48 -4.51 -35.03
N CYS A 284 -22.62 -3.78 -34.32
CA CYS A 284 -22.92 -3.21 -33.00
C CYS A 284 -24.21 -2.39 -33.01
N SER A 285 -24.35 -1.51 -34.01
CA SER A 285 -25.53 -0.66 -34.15
C SER A 285 -26.81 -1.47 -34.41
N GLN A 286 -26.72 -2.57 -35.17
CA GLN A 286 -27.86 -3.46 -35.43
C GLN A 286 -28.25 -4.27 -34.19
N GLN A 287 -27.27 -4.78 -33.44
CA GLN A 287 -27.51 -5.51 -32.19
C GLN A 287 -28.11 -4.60 -31.13
N LEU A 288 -27.62 -3.36 -31.01
CA LEU A 288 -28.18 -2.37 -30.10
C LEU A 288 -29.66 -2.08 -30.40
N LYS A 289 -30.04 -1.96 -31.69
CA LYS A 289 -31.44 -1.82 -32.10
C LYS A 289 -32.31 -3.01 -31.73
N LYS A 290 -31.76 -4.23 -31.65
CA LYS A 290 -32.49 -5.42 -31.19
C LYS A 290 -32.65 -5.42 -29.67
N LEU A 291 -31.60 -5.01 -28.94
CA LEU A 291 -31.60 -4.93 -27.48
C LEU A 291 -32.56 -3.85 -26.96
N ASN A 292 -32.63 -2.69 -27.62
CA ASN A 292 -33.55 -1.59 -27.26
C ASN A 292 -35.01 -1.83 -27.65
N LYS A 293 -35.35 -2.99 -28.23
CA LYS A 293 -36.73 -3.41 -28.54
C LYS A 293 -37.35 -4.31 -27.46
N ARG A 294 -36.66 -4.48 -26.32
CA ARG A 294 -37.20 -5.05 -25.08
C ARG A 294 -37.73 -3.95 -24.19
#